data_AF-A0A9P1IXQ7-F1
#
_entry.id   AF-A0A9P1IXQ7-F1
#
_cell.length_a   1.000
_cell.length_b   1.000
_cell.length_c   1.000
_cell.angle_alpha   90.00
_cell.angle_beta   90.00
_cell.angle_gamma   90.00
#
_symmetry.space_group_name_H-M   'P 1'
#
loop_
_entity.id
_entity.type
_entity.pdbx_description
1 polymer ?
#
loop_
_entity_poly.entity_id
_entity_poly.type
_entity_poly.pdbx_seq_one_letter_code
_entity_poly.pdbx_strand_id
1 'polypeptide(L)'
;MFSSNTDLTLEQSHECFYRGGFYNWFERGPNSTFLSRDSPGFNPSDGKRCASEEARYCKSDPITDFWYQCNQDIDEDENGVKFKGCYFGRGALQLSWNYNYGLFQQFLLTKGIKVDLIENPNLVITKMDPPLAMMASLWFYMTPQPPKPSMHQIVVGDWKPSSKNRRAGFQGAIFGPTSLIINNECGGEDSDEPGGPGESRRIKAFKWFCKYFKVPVGPERTLSCKGMLDGFEAIQHMYSWHPDWGNMWRSQSCDCAPAPYGGPLPYYDPKLYPHEFTKQNDRNRLRCVYSIYESPDTFRIDVANSPCLKHRPKIRLSRTGLKN
;
A
#
# COMPACT_ATOMS: atom_id res chain seq x y z
N MET A 1 8.50 12.97 22.86
CA MET A 1 8.75 13.53 24.21
C MET A 1 7.60 14.48 24.48
N PHE A 2 6.55 14.07 25.20
CA PHE A 2 5.49 15.00 25.61
C PHE A 2 5.73 15.26 27.09
N SER A 3 6.12 16.50 27.38
CA SER A 3 6.29 17.06 28.71
C SER A 3 5.04 16.80 29.54
N SER A 4 5.21 16.19 30.71
CA SER A 4 4.17 15.95 31.72
C SER A 4 3.82 17.23 32.49
N ASN A 5 3.62 18.35 31.78
CA ASN A 5 3.37 19.65 32.39
C ASN A 5 2.54 20.55 31.46
N THR A 6 1.26 20.23 31.30
CA THR A 6 0.33 21.10 30.59
C THR A 6 -0.96 21.21 31.40
N ASP A 7 -1.34 22.45 31.78
CA ASP A 7 -2.63 22.79 32.41
C ASP A 7 -3.84 22.64 31.47
N LEU A 8 -3.69 21.87 30.38
CA LEU A 8 -4.73 21.67 29.38
C LEU A 8 -5.76 20.67 29.92
N THR A 9 -7.05 21.03 29.77
CA THR A 9 -8.14 20.06 29.92
C THR A 9 -7.99 18.90 28.93
N LEU A 10 -8.66 17.78 29.19
CA LEU A 10 -8.67 16.65 28.27
C LEU A 10 -9.15 17.05 26.87
N GLU A 11 -10.19 17.90 26.80
CA GLU A 11 -10.70 18.43 25.53
C GLU A 11 -9.64 19.25 24.80
N GLN A 12 -9.00 20.22 25.46
CA GLN A 12 -7.92 21.01 24.85
C GLN A 12 -6.74 20.14 24.40
N SER A 13 -6.38 19.12 25.18
CA SER A 13 -5.33 18.17 24.82
C SER A 13 -5.70 17.37 23.55
N HIS A 14 -6.95 16.92 23.43
CA HIS A 14 -7.46 16.27 22.23
C HIS A 14 -7.50 17.21 21.02
N GLU A 15 -7.94 18.46 21.21
CA GLU A 15 -7.93 19.48 20.17
C GLU A 15 -6.49 19.71 19.65
N CYS A 16 -5.50 19.82 20.54
CA CYS A 16 -4.09 19.92 20.14
C CYS A 16 -3.59 18.67 19.40
N PHE A 17 -3.88 17.48 19.91
CA PHE A 17 -3.39 16.23 19.36
C PHE A 17 -3.99 15.91 17.98
N TYR A 18 -5.31 15.96 17.85
CA TYR A 18 -6.00 15.54 16.63
C TYR A 18 -5.98 16.62 15.53
N ARG A 19 -5.87 17.91 15.87
CA ARG A 19 -5.65 18.96 14.88
C ARG A 19 -4.19 19.08 14.43
N GLY A 20 -3.25 18.65 15.26
CA GLY A 20 -1.81 18.78 15.02
C GLY A 20 -1.16 17.62 14.26
N GLY A 21 -1.86 16.54 13.94
CA GLY A 21 -1.28 15.23 13.56
C GLY A 21 -0.33 15.11 12.34
N PHE A 22 0.19 16.19 11.76
CA PHE A 22 1.11 16.18 10.60
C PHE A 22 2.54 16.65 10.91
N TYR A 23 3.04 16.48 12.13
CA TYR A 23 4.35 17.04 12.53
C TYR A 23 5.58 16.25 12.09
N ASN A 24 5.44 15.02 11.58
CA ASN A 24 6.58 14.15 11.32
C ASN A 24 6.75 13.80 9.84
N TRP A 25 7.97 13.93 9.32
CA TRP A 25 8.31 13.53 7.96
C TRP A 25 8.26 12.01 7.75
N PHE A 26 8.62 11.26 8.78
CA PHE A 26 8.86 9.82 8.72
C PHE A 26 8.14 9.07 9.84
N GLU A 27 7.96 7.77 9.63
CA GLU A 27 7.34 6.87 10.60
C GLU A 27 8.04 6.92 11.96
N ARG A 28 7.24 6.85 13.03
CA ARG A 28 7.68 6.94 14.44
C ARG A 28 8.25 8.30 14.86
N GLY A 29 8.34 9.27 13.94
CA GLY A 29 8.77 10.63 14.23
C GLY A 29 10.25 10.74 14.64
N PRO A 30 10.64 11.79 15.37
CA PRO A 30 12.05 12.14 15.60
C PRO A 30 12.83 11.15 16.49
N ASN A 31 12.15 10.19 17.10
CA ASN A 31 12.76 9.12 17.90
C ASN A 31 12.69 7.76 17.18
N SER A 32 12.53 7.78 15.85
CA SER A 32 12.47 6.56 15.06
C SER A 32 13.80 5.82 15.09
N THR A 33 13.75 4.53 15.42
CA THR A 33 14.91 3.63 15.30
C THR A 33 15.28 3.32 13.85
N PHE A 34 14.46 3.75 12.89
CA PHE A 34 14.71 3.55 11.47
C PHE A 34 15.72 4.54 10.90
N LEU A 35 15.89 5.66 11.59
CA LEU A 35 16.79 6.73 11.21
C LEU A 35 18.05 6.68 12.08
N SER A 36 19.17 7.08 11.49
CA SER A 36 20.44 7.11 12.21
C SER A 36 20.49 8.32 13.15
N ARG A 37 21.34 8.26 14.18
CA ARG A 37 21.44 9.33 15.19
C ARG A 37 21.89 10.67 14.61
N ASP A 38 22.70 10.63 13.55
CA ASP A 38 23.17 11.77 12.77
C ASP A 38 22.12 12.31 11.79
N SER A 39 21.01 11.60 11.58
CA SER A 39 19.90 11.98 10.70
C SER A 39 18.55 11.74 11.39
N PRO A 40 18.24 12.47 12.48
CA PRO A 40 17.13 12.16 13.39
C PRO A 40 15.71 12.32 12.81
N GLY A 41 15.56 12.78 11.56
CA GLY A 41 14.26 12.88 10.89
C GLY A 41 13.61 14.25 10.99
N PHE A 42 14.38 15.29 11.29
CA PHE A 42 13.90 16.68 11.29
C PHE A 42 13.86 17.27 9.87
N ASN A 43 14.62 16.69 8.93
CA ASN A 43 14.65 17.12 7.54
C ASN A 43 14.25 15.98 6.60
N PRO A 44 13.58 16.25 5.47
CA PRO A 44 13.30 15.24 4.46
C PRO A 44 14.54 14.53 3.90
N SER A 45 15.73 15.15 3.98
CA SER A 45 16.99 14.52 3.57
C SER A 45 17.41 13.35 4.45
N ASP A 46 16.97 13.33 5.71
CA ASP A 46 17.40 12.37 6.72
C ASP A 46 16.97 10.95 6.34
N GLY A 47 15.84 10.82 5.63
CA GLY A 47 15.36 9.54 5.13
C GLY A 47 16.02 9.04 3.85
N LYS A 48 17.15 9.64 3.42
CA LYS A 48 17.97 9.08 2.32
C LYS A 48 18.62 7.75 2.70
N ARG A 49 18.88 7.57 4.00
CA ARG A 49 19.49 6.39 4.58
C ARG A 49 18.66 5.88 5.74
N CYS A 50 18.80 4.60 6.04
CA CYS A 50 18.18 3.96 7.19
C CYS A 50 19.22 3.24 8.03
N ALA A 51 18.95 3.18 9.33
CA ALA A 51 19.88 2.66 10.33
C ALA A 51 19.93 1.12 10.40
N SER A 52 18.99 0.42 9.76
CA SER A 52 18.96 -1.04 9.77
C SER A 52 18.29 -1.61 8.52
N GLU A 53 18.49 -2.90 8.27
CA GLU A 53 17.85 -3.63 7.17
C GLU A 53 16.32 -3.64 7.33
N GLU A 54 15.81 -3.84 8.54
CA GLU A 54 14.37 -3.84 8.83
C GLU A 54 13.72 -2.49 8.56
N ALA A 55 14.48 -1.41 8.70
CA ALA A 55 14.01 -0.07 8.39
C ALA A 55 13.87 0.17 6.89
N ARG A 56 14.49 -0.63 6.01
CA ARG A 56 14.40 -0.43 4.56
C ARG A 56 12.99 -0.61 4.03
N TYR A 57 12.17 -1.45 4.67
CA TYR A 57 10.85 -1.86 4.17
C TYR A 57 10.94 -2.27 2.70
N CYS A 58 11.94 -3.08 2.37
CA CYS A 58 12.15 -3.50 0.99
C CYS A 58 11.92 -5.00 0.86
N LYS A 59 10.90 -5.37 0.11
CA LYS A 59 10.64 -6.77 -0.24
C LYS A 59 11.43 -7.10 -1.50
N SER A 60 12.40 -7.99 -1.36
CA SER A 60 13.22 -8.50 -2.48
C SER A 60 12.86 -9.97 -2.74
N ASP A 61 12.42 -10.22 -3.97
CA ASP A 61 12.19 -11.54 -4.55
C ASP A 61 12.23 -11.39 -6.08
N PRO A 62 12.49 -12.45 -6.87
CA PRO A 62 12.69 -12.31 -8.31
C PRO A 62 11.55 -11.60 -9.06
N ILE A 63 10.31 -11.76 -8.60
CA ILE A 63 9.14 -11.11 -9.21
C ILE A 63 9.07 -9.65 -8.77
N THR A 64 9.19 -9.38 -7.48
CA THR A 64 9.13 -8.00 -6.97
C THR A 64 10.30 -7.17 -7.50
N ASP A 65 11.52 -7.71 -7.55
CA ASP A 65 12.70 -7.01 -8.04
C ASP A 65 12.62 -6.72 -9.54
N PHE A 66 11.97 -7.59 -10.32
CA PHE A 66 11.68 -7.28 -11.72
C PHE A 66 10.85 -6.01 -11.86
N TRP A 67 9.94 -5.69 -10.92
CA TRP A 67 9.07 -4.51 -11.00
C TRP A 67 9.59 -3.30 -10.22
N TYR A 68 10.05 -3.51 -8.99
CA TYR A 68 10.26 -2.52 -7.93
C TYR A 68 11.51 -2.86 -7.13
N GLN A 69 12.66 -2.88 -7.80
CA GLN A 69 13.93 -3.33 -7.24
C GLN A 69 14.33 -2.61 -5.96
N CYS A 70 14.82 -3.39 -5.00
CA CYS A 70 15.50 -2.85 -3.82
C CYS A 70 16.90 -2.32 -4.18
N ASN A 71 17.20 -1.07 -3.80
CA ASN A 71 18.55 -0.53 -3.92
C ASN A 71 19.44 -1.21 -2.86
N GLN A 72 20.49 -1.93 -3.29
CA GLN A 72 21.33 -2.75 -2.41
C GLN A 72 22.58 -2.04 -1.88
N ASP A 73 22.72 -0.74 -2.14
CA ASP A 73 23.86 0.03 -1.66
C ASP A 73 23.85 0.15 -0.14
N ILE A 74 25.03 -0.03 0.43
CA ILE A 74 25.34 0.23 1.83
C ILE A 74 26.42 1.31 1.92
N ASP A 75 26.28 2.20 2.89
CA ASP A 75 27.29 3.17 3.28
C ASP A 75 27.77 2.78 4.68
N GLU A 76 29.01 2.32 4.81
CA GLU A 76 29.62 1.94 6.09
C GLU A 76 30.63 3.00 6.51
N ASP A 77 30.44 3.55 7.71
CA ASP A 77 31.35 4.52 8.32
C ASP A 77 31.64 4.15 9.79
N GLU A 78 32.45 4.97 10.48
CA GLU A 78 32.80 4.77 11.89
C GLU A 78 31.58 4.74 12.85
N ASN A 79 30.42 5.22 12.40
CA ASN A 79 29.15 5.23 13.12
C ASN A 79 28.23 4.05 12.75
N GLY A 80 28.69 3.11 11.91
CA GLY A 80 28.01 1.86 11.58
C GLY A 80 27.54 1.76 10.12
N VAL A 81 26.80 0.68 9.82
CA VAL A 81 26.25 0.40 8.49
C VAL A 81 24.93 1.15 8.28
N LYS A 82 24.84 1.87 7.17
CA LYS A 82 23.62 2.58 6.73
C LYS A 82 23.20 2.01 5.38
N PHE A 83 21.89 1.90 5.17
CA PHE A 83 21.33 1.34 3.95
C PHE A 83 20.70 2.44 3.08
N LYS A 84 20.77 2.30 1.75
CA LYS A 84 19.98 3.11 0.83
C LYS A 84 18.67 2.40 0.44
N GLY A 85 17.82 3.09 -0.33
CA GLY A 85 16.53 2.54 -0.76
C GLY A 85 15.58 2.28 0.41
N CYS A 86 15.38 3.29 1.25
CA CYS A 86 14.58 3.14 2.46
C CYS A 86 13.13 3.57 2.20
N TYR A 87 12.22 2.59 2.20
CA TYR A 87 10.80 2.74 1.90
C TYR A 87 9.91 2.71 3.14
N PHE A 88 10.42 3.14 4.30
CA PHE A 88 9.61 3.37 5.49
C PHE A 88 8.60 4.52 5.29
N GLY A 89 7.67 4.65 6.24
CA GLY A 89 6.49 5.49 6.10
C GLY A 89 6.79 6.96 5.81
N ARG A 90 6.15 7.50 4.76
CA ARG A 90 6.17 8.93 4.39
C ARG A 90 4.76 9.47 4.12
N GLY A 91 4.51 10.72 4.48
CA GLY A 91 3.22 11.38 4.28
C GLY A 91 2.12 10.95 5.26
N ALA A 92 0.88 11.41 5.05
CA ALA A 92 -0.20 11.27 6.03
C ALA A 92 -0.61 9.82 6.33
N LEU A 93 -0.72 8.97 5.29
CA LEU A 93 -0.97 7.53 5.47
C LEU A 93 0.31 6.69 5.54
N GLN A 94 1.48 7.33 5.69
CA GLN A 94 2.76 6.63 5.87
C GLN A 94 3.00 5.58 4.79
N LEU A 95 3.06 6.02 3.53
CA LEU A 95 3.31 5.14 2.38
C LEU A 95 4.62 4.38 2.62
N SER A 96 4.52 3.06 2.61
CA SER A 96 5.58 2.14 3.02
C SER A 96 5.71 1.00 2.02
N TRP A 97 6.91 0.44 1.91
CA TRP A 97 7.31 -0.63 1.00
C TRP A 97 7.56 -0.26 -0.45
N ASN A 98 8.68 -0.76 -1.00
CA ASN A 98 9.09 -0.57 -2.40
C ASN A 98 7.97 -0.79 -3.42
N TYR A 99 7.19 -1.86 -3.25
CA TYR A 99 6.08 -2.17 -4.17
C TYR A 99 4.96 -1.12 -4.12
N ASN A 100 4.66 -0.51 -2.97
CA ASN A 100 3.66 0.55 -2.89
C ASN A 100 4.18 1.86 -3.50
N TYR A 101 5.46 2.20 -3.29
CA TYR A 101 6.10 3.34 -3.97
C TYR A 101 6.05 3.16 -5.49
N GLY A 102 6.35 1.95 -5.96
CA GLY A 102 6.30 1.61 -7.38
C GLY A 102 4.89 1.59 -7.98
N LEU A 103 3.88 1.09 -7.25
CA LEU A 103 2.48 1.16 -7.67
C LEU A 103 1.97 2.60 -7.72
N PHE A 104 2.34 3.43 -6.74
CA PHE A 104 2.00 4.85 -6.73
C PHE A 104 2.69 5.60 -7.87
N GLN A 105 3.97 5.35 -8.12
CA GLN A 105 4.70 5.88 -9.28
C GLN A 105 4.02 5.49 -10.60
N GLN A 106 3.62 4.22 -10.74
CA GLN A 106 2.90 3.76 -11.92
C GLN A 106 1.58 4.54 -12.08
N PHE A 107 0.83 4.77 -11.00
CA PHE A 107 -0.37 5.62 -11.03
C PHE A 107 -0.06 7.04 -11.49
N LEU A 108 0.96 7.69 -10.91
CA LEU A 108 1.40 9.04 -11.27
C LEU A 108 1.74 9.14 -12.76
N LEU A 109 2.41 8.13 -13.31
CA LEU A 109 2.73 8.06 -14.73
C LEU A 109 1.47 8.05 -15.60
N THR A 110 0.39 7.37 -15.19
CA THR A 110 -0.91 7.40 -15.90
C THR A 110 -1.57 8.78 -15.91
N LYS A 111 -1.14 9.67 -15.00
CA LYS A 111 -1.59 11.06 -14.89
C LYS A 111 -0.60 12.05 -15.51
N GLY A 112 0.42 11.55 -16.23
CA GLY A 112 1.45 12.38 -16.85
C GLY A 112 2.51 12.91 -15.89
N ILE A 113 2.49 12.50 -14.63
CA ILE A 113 3.46 12.92 -13.61
C ILE A 113 4.61 11.93 -13.61
N LYS A 114 5.76 12.34 -14.13
CA LYS A 114 6.97 11.53 -14.20
C LYS A 114 7.85 11.80 -12.99
N VAL A 115 8.04 10.78 -12.16
CA VAL A 115 8.93 10.79 -10.99
C VAL A 115 9.52 9.39 -10.82
N ASP A 116 10.68 9.31 -10.19
CA ASP A 116 11.32 8.04 -9.81
C ASP A 116 11.32 7.91 -8.29
N LEU A 117 10.26 7.28 -7.77
CA LEU A 117 10.05 7.04 -6.34
C LEU A 117 10.77 5.78 -5.84
N ILE A 118 11.25 4.94 -6.75
CA ILE A 118 12.08 3.78 -6.40
C ILE A 118 13.48 4.28 -6.03
N GLU A 119 14.10 5.06 -6.90
CA GLU A 119 15.43 5.62 -6.59
C GLU A 119 15.37 6.81 -5.61
N ASN A 120 14.27 7.58 -5.61
CA ASN A 120 14.15 8.80 -4.81
C ASN A 120 12.87 8.82 -3.96
N PRO A 121 12.74 7.96 -2.93
CA PRO A 121 11.50 7.84 -2.14
C PRO A 121 11.13 9.13 -1.38
N ASN A 122 12.12 9.98 -1.04
CA ASN A 122 11.85 11.27 -0.39
C ASN A 122 11.04 12.25 -1.26
N LEU A 123 10.95 12.03 -2.58
CA LEU A 123 10.08 12.82 -3.46
C LEU A 123 8.62 12.81 -3.01
N VAL A 124 8.17 11.76 -2.32
CA VAL A 124 6.82 11.70 -1.73
C VAL A 124 6.55 12.91 -0.83
N ILE A 125 7.54 13.38 -0.07
CA ILE A 125 7.38 14.48 0.90
C ILE A 125 8.02 15.80 0.46
N THR A 126 8.93 15.80 -0.52
CA THR A 126 9.59 17.02 -0.98
C THR A 126 8.95 17.65 -2.22
N LYS A 127 8.21 16.89 -3.03
CA LYS A 127 7.56 17.44 -4.23
C LYS A 127 6.21 18.09 -3.89
N MET A 128 6.08 19.37 -4.25
CA MET A 128 4.90 20.20 -3.96
C MET A 128 4.04 20.55 -5.18
N ASP A 129 4.55 20.37 -6.40
CA ASP A 129 3.81 20.61 -7.64
C ASP A 129 3.83 19.37 -8.56
N PRO A 130 2.82 18.49 -8.48
CA PRO A 130 1.76 18.45 -7.46
C PRO A 130 2.26 17.91 -6.09
N PRO A 131 1.50 18.11 -4.99
CA PRO A 131 1.91 17.68 -3.65
C PRO A 131 1.78 16.17 -3.47
N LEU A 132 2.89 15.44 -3.63
CA LEU A 132 2.86 13.98 -3.67
C LEU A 132 2.43 13.32 -2.35
N ALA A 133 2.68 13.95 -1.19
CA ALA A 133 2.33 13.37 0.11
C ALA A 133 0.80 13.23 0.27
N MET A 134 0.05 14.24 -0.19
CA MET A 134 -1.41 14.20 -0.18
C MET A 134 -1.93 13.22 -1.24
N MET A 135 -1.36 13.26 -2.44
CA MET A 135 -1.74 12.35 -3.52
C MET A 135 -1.50 10.89 -3.17
N ALA A 136 -0.38 10.55 -2.51
CA ALA A 136 -0.07 9.20 -2.05
C ALA A 136 -1.10 8.70 -1.04
N SER A 137 -1.51 9.57 -0.11
CA SER A 137 -2.49 9.24 0.92
C SER A 137 -3.88 9.02 0.31
N LEU A 138 -4.31 9.90 -0.60
CA LEU A 138 -5.58 9.71 -1.32
C LEU A 138 -5.52 8.49 -2.25
N TRP A 139 -4.40 8.25 -2.91
CA TRP A 139 -4.20 7.07 -3.75
C TRP A 139 -4.37 5.79 -2.93
N PHE A 140 -3.72 5.68 -1.77
CA PHE A 140 -3.87 4.50 -0.90
C PHE A 140 -5.31 4.35 -0.41
N TYR A 141 -5.96 5.44 0.02
CA TYR A 141 -7.35 5.43 0.47
C TYR A 141 -8.34 4.97 -0.62
N MET A 142 -8.11 5.38 -1.87
CA MET A 142 -9.01 5.13 -3.01
C MET A 142 -8.69 3.85 -3.79
N THR A 143 -7.49 3.30 -3.66
CA THR A 143 -7.02 2.19 -4.52
C THR A 143 -7.21 0.83 -3.85
N PRO A 144 -8.05 -0.06 -4.41
CA PRO A 144 -8.12 -1.43 -3.96
C PRO A 144 -6.82 -2.17 -4.26
N GLN A 145 -6.39 -3.01 -3.31
CA GLN A 145 -5.27 -3.92 -3.45
C GLN A 145 -5.77 -5.37 -3.26
N PRO A 146 -6.29 -6.00 -4.33
CA PRO A 146 -6.83 -7.36 -4.30
C PRO A 146 -6.01 -8.31 -3.40
N PRO A 147 -6.66 -8.99 -2.44
CA PRO A 147 -8.12 -9.09 -2.24
C PRO A 147 -8.79 -7.91 -1.54
N LYS A 148 -8.02 -6.96 -1.00
CA LYS A 148 -8.54 -5.87 -0.20
C LYS A 148 -9.37 -4.92 -1.08
N PRO A 149 -10.60 -4.53 -0.68
CA PRO A 149 -11.27 -3.38 -1.27
C PRO A 149 -10.48 -2.10 -0.96
N SER A 150 -10.86 -0.96 -1.52
CA SER A 150 -10.32 0.31 -1.03
C SER A 150 -10.95 0.70 0.30
N MET A 151 -10.26 1.54 1.08
CA MET A 151 -10.84 2.10 2.30
C MET A 151 -12.10 2.92 1.98
N HIS A 152 -12.07 3.65 0.86
CA HIS A 152 -13.23 4.39 0.38
C HIS A 152 -14.46 3.52 0.17
N GLN A 153 -14.31 2.38 -0.52
CA GLN A 153 -15.39 1.41 -0.75
C GLN A 153 -16.03 0.93 0.55
N ILE A 154 -15.23 0.70 1.60
CA ILE A 154 -15.75 0.33 2.92
C ILE A 154 -16.58 1.45 3.54
N VAL A 155 -16.05 2.68 3.54
CA VAL A 155 -16.68 3.84 4.19
C VAL A 155 -17.97 4.26 3.48
N VAL A 156 -18.04 4.13 2.15
CA VAL A 156 -19.28 4.42 1.39
C VAL A 156 -20.23 3.23 1.30
N GLY A 157 -19.81 2.05 1.81
CA GLY A 157 -20.61 0.83 1.81
C GLY A 157 -20.64 0.05 0.49
N ASP A 158 -19.82 0.43 -0.49
CA ASP A 158 -19.67 -0.25 -1.79
C ASP A 158 -18.53 -1.27 -1.77
N TRP A 159 -18.59 -2.19 -0.80
CA TRP A 159 -17.67 -3.32 -0.68
C TRP A 159 -18.46 -4.61 -0.49
N LYS A 160 -17.82 -5.74 -0.78
CA LYS A 160 -18.42 -7.07 -0.64
C LYS A 160 -17.74 -7.80 0.51
N PRO A 161 -18.42 -8.03 1.65
CA PRO A 161 -17.91 -8.87 2.72
C PRO A 161 -18.22 -10.35 2.44
N SER A 162 -17.50 -11.26 3.09
CA SER A 162 -17.86 -12.69 3.10
C SER A 162 -19.27 -12.91 3.66
N SER A 163 -19.91 -14.02 3.30
CA SER A 163 -21.24 -14.36 3.84
C SER A 163 -21.25 -14.48 5.37
N LYS A 164 -20.14 -14.89 6.01
CA LYS A 164 -20.04 -14.94 7.47
C LYS A 164 -19.95 -13.52 8.06
N ASN A 165 -19.12 -12.66 7.47
CA ASN A 165 -18.96 -11.28 7.91
C ASN A 165 -20.27 -10.48 7.79
N ARG A 166 -21.03 -10.66 6.70
CA ARG A 166 -22.36 -10.04 6.56
C ARG A 166 -23.31 -10.46 7.68
N ARG A 167 -23.38 -11.75 8.01
CA ARG A 167 -24.19 -12.26 9.13
C ARG A 167 -23.73 -11.75 10.49
N ALA A 168 -22.44 -11.47 10.64
CA ALA A 168 -21.86 -10.88 11.84
C ALA A 168 -21.99 -9.34 11.91
N GLY A 169 -22.65 -8.70 10.94
CA GLY A 169 -22.91 -7.26 10.91
C GLY A 169 -21.83 -6.41 10.24
N PHE A 170 -20.77 -7.02 9.67
CA PHE A 170 -19.73 -6.32 8.93
C PHE A 170 -20.13 -6.12 7.48
N GLN A 171 -21.02 -5.16 7.23
CA GLN A 171 -21.52 -4.79 5.90
C GLN A 171 -21.96 -3.32 5.88
N GLY A 172 -22.15 -2.77 4.68
CA GLY A 172 -22.54 -1.36 4.53
C GLY A 172 -21.41 -0.40 4.89
N ALA A 173 -21.77 0.86 5.09
CA ALA A 173 -20.84 1.94 5.42
C ALA A 173 -20.37 1.84 6.88
N ILE A 174 -19.13 1.39 7.09
CA ILE A 174 -18.53 1.17 8.42
C ILE A 174 -17.05 1.57 8.46
N PHE A 175 -16.44 1.66 9.64
CA PHE A 175 -15.05 2.13 9.80
C PHE A 175 -14.02 1.00 10.01
N GLY A 176 -14.34 0.03 10.86
CA GLY A 176 -13.42 -0.99 11.37
C GLY A 176 -12.59 -1.73 10.31
N PRO A 177 -13.18 -2.26 9.22
CA PRO A 177 -12.42 -2.96 8.19
C PRO A 177 -11.35 -2.11 7.49
N THR A 178 -11.36 -0.78 7.63
CA THR A 178 -10.27 0.07 7.13
C THR A 178 -8.98 -0.12 7.92
N SER A 179 -9.05 -0.39 9.23
CA SER A 179 -7.88 -0.73 10.07
C SER A 179 -7.22 -2.05 9.65
N LEU A 180 -8.04 -3.01 9.19
CA LEU A 180 -7.57 -4.26 8.60
C LEU A 180 -6.80 -4.00 7.29
N ILE A 181 -7.25 -3.07 6.46
CA ILE A 181 -6.53 -2.68 5.22
C ILE A 181 -5.17 -2.08 5.56
N ILE A 182 -5.13 -1.11 6.47
CA ILE A 182 -3.93 -0.31 6.77
C ILE A 182 -2.83 -1.19 7.35
N ASN A 183 -3.11 -1.93 8.43
CA ASN A 183 -2.04 -2.64 9.14
C ASN A 183 -2.49 -3.90 9.90
N ASN A 184 -3.65 -4.50 9.56
CA ASN A 184 -4.19 -5.66 10.28
C ASN A 184 -4.33 -5.44 11.80
N GLU A 185 -4.57 -4.19 12.20
CA GLU A 185 -4.71 -3.79 13.60
C GLU A 185 -6.18 -3.97 14.02
N CYS A 186 -6.58 -5.18 14.40
CA CYS A 186 -7.95 -5.50 14.84
C CYS A 186 -8.06 -5.70 16.37
N GLY A 187 -7.35 -4.88 17.14
CA GLY A 187 -7.25 -4.97 18.60
C GLY A 187 -8.47 -4.44 19.36
N GLY A 188 -9.26 -3.58 18.73
CA GLY A 188 -10.34 -2.81 19.33
C GLY A 188 -9.88 -1.48 19.92
N GLU A 189 -10.84 -0.76 20.47
CA GLU A 189 -10.59 0.45 21.25
C GLU A 189 -10.22 0.10 22.69
N ASP A 190 -9.25 0.83 23.21
CA ASP A 190 -8.83 0.80 24.61
C ASP A 190 -9.70 1.78 25.43
N SER A 191 -10.16 1.36 26.60
CA SER A 191 -10.94 2.21 27.50
C SER A 191 -10.14 3.39 28.05
N ASP A 192 -8.81 3.25 28.17
CA ASP A 192 -7.95 4.28 28.74
C ASP A 192 -7.69 5.41 27.74
N GLU A 193 -7.51 6.66 28.19
CA GLU A 193 -7.16 7.80 27.34
C GLU A 193 -5.68 8.22 27.51
N PRO A 194 -4.92 8.43 26.41
CA PRO A 194 -5.33 8.30 25.00
C PRO A 194 -5.44 6.83 24.53
N GLY A 195 -5.12 5.87 25.39
CA GLY A 195 -5.18 4.44 25.13
C GLY A 195 -3.97 3.89 24.38
N GLY A 196 -3.97 2.57 24.19
CA GLY A 196 -2.94 1.85 23.47
C GLY A 196 -2.72 2.30 22.01
N PRO A 197 -1.55 2.00 21.41
CA PRO A 197 -1.28 2.28 20.00
C PRO A 197 -2.16 1.42 19.06
N GLY A 198 -2.02 1.63 17.74
CA GLY A 198 -2.72 0.84 16.73
C GLY A 198 -4.18 1.25 16.57
N GLU A 199 -5.10 0.26 16.54
CA GLU A 199 -6.51 0.47 16.21
C GLU A 199 -7.23 1.44 17.16
N SER A 200 -6.90 1.39 18.45
CA SER A 200 -7.52 2.24 19.47
C SER A 200 -7.41 3.72 19.13
N ARG A 201 -6.20 4.19 18.77
CA ARG A 201 -5.98 5.57 18.34
C ARG A 201 -6.73 5.93 17.06
N ARG A 202 -6.91 4.98 16.13
CA ARG A 202 -7.68 5.20 14.90
C ARG A 202 -9.16 5.39 15.21
N ILE A 203 -9.72 4.56 16.09
CA ILE A 203 -11.13 4.65 16.52
C ILE A 203 -11.37 5.96 17.26
N LYS A 204 -10.49 6.34 18.19
CA LYS A 204 -10.61 7.60 18.94
C LYS A 204 -10.49 8.83 18.05
N ALA A 205 -9.53 8.83 17.12
CA ALA A 205 -9.43 9.89 16.12
C ALA A 205 -10.71 9.98 15.26
N PHE A 206 -11.23 8.84 14.80
CA PHE A 206 -12.46 8.80 14.02
C PHE A 206 -13.66 9.35 14.81
N LYS A 207 -13.85 8.90 16.06
CA LYS A 207 -14.89 9.42 16.97
C LYS A 207 -14.76 10.93 17.18
N TRP A 208 -13.54 11.41 17.40
CA TRP A 208 -13.27 12.84 17.57
C TRP A 208 -13.63 13.63 16.30
N PHE A 209 -13.22 13.18 15.11
CA PHE A 209 -13.57 13.84 13.85
C PHE A 209 -15.08 13.81 13.59
N CYS A 210 -15.77 12.71 13.86
CA CYS A 210 -17.23 12.64 13.74
C CYS A 210 -17.93 13.64 14.66
N LYS A 211 -17.48 13.78 15.92
CA LYS A 211 -17.98 14.80 16.85
C LYS A 211 -17.71 16.21 16.30
N TYR A 212 -16.50 16.47 15.82
CA TYR A 212 -16.10 17.76 15.26
C TYR A 212 -16.97 18.17 14.05
N PHE A 213 -17.19 17.25 13.11
CA PHE A 213 -17.99 17.49 11.91
C PHE A 213 -19.51 17.32 12.13
N LYS A 214 -19.95 16.98 13.36
CA LYS A 214 -21.35 16.76 13.72
C LYS A 214 -22.03 15.67 12.87
N VAL A 215 -21.33 14.57 12.62
CA VAL A 215 -21.85 13.40 11.89
C VAL A 215 -21.90 12.17 12.80
N PRO A 216 -22.83 11.23 12.56
CA PRO A 216 -22.92 10.01 13.35
C PRO A 216 -21.66 9.15 13.15
N VAL A 217 -21.16 8.58 14.25
CA VAL A 217 -20.00 7.67 14.25
C VAL A 217 -20.38 6.28 13.69
N GLY A 218 -21.63 5.88 13.87
CA GLY A 218 -22.11 4.53 13.56
C GLY A 218 -22.00 3.56 14.76
N PRO A 219 -22.37 2.29 14.58
CA PRO A 219 -22.39 1.31 15.66
C PRO A 219 -20.98 0.95 16.18
N GLU A 220 -20.78 0.97 17.50
CA GLU A 220 -19.52 0.63 18.18
C GLU A 220 -18.92 -0.70 17.70
N ARG A 221 -19.77 -1.72 17.48
CA ARG A 221 -19.37 -3.05 16.99
C ARG A 221 -18.58 -3.00 15.68
N THR A 222 -18.83 -2.01 14.84
CA THR A 222 -18.30 -1.87 13.48
C THR A 222 -17.22 -0.79 13.36
N LEU A 223 -16.81 -0.18 14.49
CA LEU A 223 -15.65 0.73 14.54
C LEU A 223 -14.33 -0.03 14.60
N SER A 224 -14.35 -1.30 14.99
CA SER A 224 -13.19 -2.17 14.98
C SER A 224 -13.39 -3.31 13.99
N CYS A 225 -12.31 -3.79 13.36
CA CYS A 225 -12.32 -5.06 12.62
C CYS A 225 -12.23 -6.29 13.55
N LYS A 226 -12.07 -6.09 14.87
CA LYS A 226 -12.10 -7.15 15.87
C LYS A 226 -13.39 -7.95 15.75
N GLY A 227 -13.28 -9.26 15.56
CA GLY A 227 -14.44 -10.16 15.45
C GLY A 227 -15.06 -10.22 14.05
N MET A 228 -14.42 -9.67 13.01
CA MET A 228 -14.60 -10.19 11.65
C MET A 228 -14.20 -11.67 11.64
N LEU A 229 -15.03 -12.50 10.99
CA LEU A 229 -14.88 -13.95 10.99
C LEU A 229 -13.98 -14.46 9.86
N ASP A 230 -13.93 -13.72 8.76
CA ASP A 230 -13.03 -14.01 7.65
C ASP A 230 -12.26 -12.75 7.22
N GLY A 231 -11.04 -12.93 6.72
CA GLY A 231 -10.31 -11.88 6.00
C GLY A 231 -10.88 -11.64 4.59
N PHE A 232 -10.31 -10.66 3.88
CA PHE A 232 -10.76 -10.34 2.51
C PHE A 232 -10.51 -11.48 1.50
N GLU A 233 -9.53 -12.35 1.78
CA GLU A 233 -9.20 -13.56 1.01
C GLU A 233 -10.33 -14.61 0.94
N ALA A 234 -11.35 -14.52 1.79
CA ALA A 234 -12.42 -15.51 1.82
C ALA A 234 -13.42 -15.39 0.65
N ILE A 235 -13.30 -14.32 -0.14
CA ILE A 235 -14.08 -14.17 -1.36
C ILE A 235 -13.23 -14.73 -2.50
N GLN A 236 -13.71 -15.78 -3.15
CA GLN A 236 -13.02 -16.33 -4.30
C GLN A 236 -13.03 -15.30 -5.43
N HIS A 237 -11.86 -14.73 -5.68
CA HIS A 237 -11.56 -14.01 -6.90
C HIS A 237 -10.10 -14.22 -7.23
N MET A 238 -9.75 -14.01 -8.49
CA MET A 238 -8.36 -14.06 -8.91
C MET A 238 -7.74 -12.70 -8.52
N TYR A 239 -6.63 -12.68 -7.77
CA TYR A 239 -6.12 -11.47 -7.13
C TYR A 239 -5.16 -10.68 -8.02
N SER A 240 -4.40 -11.39 -8.85
CA SER A 240 -3.33 -10.79 -9.63
C SER A 240 -3.15 -11.50 -10.97
N TRP A 241 -2.47 -10.83 -11.90
CA TRP A 241 -2.10 -11.38 -13.20
C TRP A 241 -0.79 -12.16 -13.09
N HIS A 242 -0.82 -13.41 -13.58
CA HIS A 242 0.33 -14.31 -13.66
C HIS A 242 0.40 -14.98 -15.03
N PRO A 243 1.54 -15.59 -15.41
CA PRO A 243 1.61 -16.41 -16.60
C PRO A 243 0.46 -17.42 -16.64
N ASP A 244 -0.14 -17.60 -17.80
CA ASP A 244 -1.17 -18.61 -18.01
C ASP A 244 -0.53 -20.00 -18.09
N TRP A 245 -0.15 -20.52 -16.91
CA TRP A 245 0.58 -21.76 -16.74
C TRP A 245 -0.04 -22.93 -17.50
N GLY A 246 -1.38 -22.97 -17.61
CA GLY A 246 -2.11 -24.03 -18.29
C GLY A 246 -1.98 -24.01 -19.82
N ASN A 247 -1.52 -22.90 -20.40
CA ASN A 247 -1.46 -22.71 -21.86
C ASN A 247 -0.06 -22.35 -22.39
N MET A 248 0.97 -22.33 -21.54
CA MET A 248 2.35 -21.96 -21.96
C MET A 248 2.99 -22.96 -22.94
N TRP A 249 2.48 -24.20 -22.99
CA TRP A 249 2.93 -25.25 -23.91
C TRP A 249 2.44 -25.07 -25.35
N ARG A 250 1.48 -24.18 -25.59
CA ARG A 250 0.86 -24.00 -26.91
C ARG A 250 1.81 -23.29 -27.88
N SER A 251 1.67 -23.62 -29.18
CA SER A 251 2.36 -22.94 -30.28
C SER A 251 1.68 -21.61 -30.66
N GLN A 252 1.54 -20.73 -29.68
CA GLN A 252 0.98 -19.38 -29.82
C GLN A 252 1.70 -18.43 -28.86
N SER A 253 1.42 -17.13 -28.92
CA SER A 253 2.02 -16.20 -27.96
C SER A 253 1.66 -16.54 -26.52
N CYS A 254 2.64 -16.40 -25.62
CA CYS A 254 2.41 -16.51 -24.19
C CYS A 254 1.40 -15.44 -23.75
N ASP A 255 0.62 -15.80 -22.75
CA ASP A 255 -0.38 -14.93 -22.18
C ASP A 255 -0.36 -15.01 -20.66
N CYS A 256 -1.10 -14.11 -20.03
CA CYS A 256 -1.36 -14.12 -18.61
C CYS A 256 -2.82 -14.38 -18.31
N ALA A 257 -3.06 -15.08 -17.20
CA ALA A 257 -4.37 -15.36 -16.65
C ALA A 257 -4.43 -14.83 -15.20
N PRO A 258 -5.62 -14.47 -14.71
CA PRO A 258 -5.77 -14.10 -13.31
C PRO A 258 -5.58 -15.32 -12.39
N ALA A 259 -4.90 -15.15 -11.25
CA ALA A 259 -4.57 -16.23 -10.32
C ALA A 259 -4.93 -15.90 -8.86
N PRO A 260 -5.20 -16.90 -7.99
CA PRO A 260 -5.66 -16.70 -6.60
C PRO A 260 -4.51 -16.52 -5.60
N TYR A 261 -3.39 -15.92 -6.01
CA TYR A 261 -2.28 -15.60 -5.14
C TYR A 261 -1.75 -14.20 -5.40
N GLY A 262 -1.04 -13.65 -4.41
CA GLY A 262 -0.54 -12.28 -4.45
C GLY A 262 0.55 -12.08 -5.50
N GLY A 263 0.48 -10.96 -6.21
CA GLY A 263 1.43 -10.58 -7.25
C GLY A 263 1.48 -9.07 -7.45
N PRO A 264 2.50 -8.55 -8.15
CA PRO A 264 2.73 -7.11 -8.33
C PRO A 264 1.71 -6.44 -9.27
N LEU A 265 0.98 -7.22 -10.05
CA LEU A 265 0.01 -6.74 -11.04
C LEU A 265 -1.40 -7.15 -10.63
N PRO A 266 -2.20 -6.25 -10.04
CA PRO A 266 -3.52 -6.60 -9.54
C PRO A 266 -4.49 -6.97 -10.68
N TYR A 267 -5.34 -7.96 -10.43
CA TYR A 267 -6.53 -8.24 -11.22
C TYR A 267 -7.75 -7.70 -10.49
N TYR A 268 -8.53 -6.90 -11.19
CA TYR A 268 -9.76 -6.31 -10.67
C TYR A 268 -10.95 -7.08 -11.23
N ASP A 269 -11.51 -8.02 -10.47
CA ASP A 269 -12.73 -8.72 -10.83
C ASP A 269 -13.90 -7.72 -11.06
N PRO A 270 -14.51 -7.68 -12.26
CA PRO A 270 -15.64 -6.80 -12.55
C PRO A 270 -16.87 -6.98 -11.67
N LYS A 271 -16.97 -8.10 -10.94
CA LYS A 271 -18.05 -8.35 -9.97
C LYS A 271 -17.80 -7.69 -8.61
N LEU A 272 -16.56 -7.29 -8.32
CA LEU A 272 -16.14 -6.80 -6.99
C LEU A 272 -15.59 -5.38 -7.02
N TYR A 273 -14.99 -4.95 -8.13
CA TYR A 273 -14.29 -3.67 -8.22
C TYR A 273 -14.95 -2.72 -9.23
N PRO A 274 -14.91 -1.39 -8.98
CA PRO A 274 -15.44 -0.39 -9.90
C PRO A 274 -14.81 -0.43 -11.29
N HIS A 275 -15.56 0.05 -12.29
CA HIS A 275 -15.15 0.04 -13.69
C HIS A 275 -13.82 0.77 -13.95
N GLU A 276 -13.49 1.78 -13.15
CA GLU A 276 -12.25 2.54 -13.21
C GLU A 276 -11.01 1.67 -12.95
N PHE A 277 -11.17 0.58 -12.21
CA PHE A 277 -10.11 -0.39 -11.93
C PHE A 277 -10.16 -1.55 -12.93
N THR A 278 -11.34 -2.05 -13.28
CA THR A 278 -11.47 -3.17 -14.22
C THR A 278 -10.94 -2.84 -15.62
N LYS A 279 -11.06 -1.58 -16.07
CA LYS A 279 -10.43 -1.12 -17.33
C LYS A 279 -8.89 -1.16 -17.31
N GLN A 280 -8.27 -1.32 -16.14
CA GLN A 280 -6.82 -1.46 -16.01
C GLN A 280 -6.36 -2.91 -16.21
N ASN A 281 -7.28 -3.88 -16.24
CA ASN A 281 -6.96 -5.29 -16.39
C ASN A 281 -6.23 -5.57 -17.70
N ASP A 282 -6.66 -5.01 -18.82
CA ASP A 282 -5.98 -5.19 -20.11
C ASP A 282 -4.53 -4.70 -20.04
N ARG A 283 -4.32 -3.53 -19.42
CA ARG A 283 -2.98 -2.98 -19.19
C ARG A 283 -2.14 -3.90 -18.31
N ASN A 284 -2.70 -4.39 -17.20
CA ASN A 284 -1.97 -5.25 -16.26
C ASN A 284 -1.67 -6.62 -16.88
N ARG A 285 -2.58 -7.18 -17.68
CA ARG A 285 -2.33 -8.39 -18.49
C ARG A 285 -1.17 -8.16 -19.44
N LEU A 286 -1.16 -7.07 -20.21
CA LEU A 286 -0.06 -6.76 -21.14
C LEU A 286 1.28 -6.52 -20.43
N ARG A 287 1.27 -5.92 -19.23
CA ARG A 287 2.46 -5.79 -18.39
C ARG A 287 2.96 -7.15 -17.89
N CYS A 288 2.05 -8.06 -17.57
CA CYS A 288 2.41 -9.42 -17.22
C CYS A 288 3.03 -10.15 -18.42
N VAL A 289 2.42 -10.05 -19.61
CA VAL A 289 2.98 -10.62 -20.85
C VAL A 289 4.37 -10.03 -21.15
N TYR A 290 4.55 -8.72 -20.96
CA TYR A 290 5.87 -8.09 -21.04
C TYR A 290 6.89 -8.78 -20.12
N SER A 291 6.55 -9.02 -18.85
CA SER A 291 7.48 -9.66 -17.91
C SER A 291 7.88 -11.08 -18.32
N ILE A 292 6.97 -11.87 -18.91
CA ILE A 292 7.26 -13.22 -19.41
C ILE A 292 8.37 -13.20 -20.46
N TYR A 293 8.31 -12.25 -21.40
CA TYR A 293 9.24 -12.20 -22.52
C TYR A 293 10.56 -11.48 -22.20
N GLU A 294 10.55 -10.57 -21.23
CA GLU A 294 11.74 -9.80 -20.86
C GLU A 294 12.51 -10.44 -19.71
N SER A 295 11.87 -11.25 -18.87
CA SER A 295 12.53 -12.01 -17.80
C SER A 295 11.85 -13.36 -17.57
N PRO A 296 11.98 -14.30 -18.52
CA PRO A 296 11.41 -15.64 -18.38
C PRO A 296 11.97 -16.39 -17.16
N ASP A 297 13.24 -16.18 -16.82
CA ASP A 297 13.88 -16.84 -15.67
C ASP A 297 13.22 -16.48 -14.33
N THR A 298 12.66 -15.27 -14.18
CA THR A 298 11.86 -14.88 -13.00
C THR A 298 10.69 -15.84 -12.74
N PHE A 299 10.16 -16.45 -13.79
CA PHE A 299 9.07 -17.42 -13.75
C PHE A 299 9.53 -18.87 -13.88
N ARG A 300 10.85 -19.13 -13.93
CA ARG A 300 11.46 -20.45 -14.15
C ARG A 300 10.97 -21.12 -15.45
N ILE A 301 10.72 -20.31 -16.47
CA ILE A 301 10.28 -20.77 -17.78
C ILE A 301 11.39 -20.55 -18.82
N ASP A 302 11.41 -21.41 -19.82
CA ASP A 302 12.28 -21.29 -20.98
C ASP A 302 11.59 -21.85 -22.22
N VAL A 303 12.27 -21.83 -23.36
CA VAL A 303 11.72 -22.32 -24.63
C VAL A 303 11.47 -23.83 -24.62
N ALA A 304 12.12 -24.59 -23.73
CA ALA A 304 11.96 -26.05 -23.62
C ALA A 304 10.68 -26.41 -22.88
N ASN A 305 10.37 -25.73 -21.77
CA ASN A 305 9.17 -25.99 -20.97
C ASN A 305 7.98 -25.07 -21.32
N SER A 306 8.22 -23.95 -22.01
CA SER A 306 7.22 -22.95 -22.42
C SER A 306 7.38 -22.54 -23.89
N PRO A 307 7.05 -23.43 -24.85
CA PRO A 307 7.07 -23.16 -26.29
C PRO A 307 6.42 -21.85 -26.76
N CYS A 308 5.46 -21.30 -26.02
CA CYS A 308 4.82 -20.03 -26.35
C CYS A 308 5.82 -18.84 -26.46
N LEU A 309 6.99 -18.97 -25.82
CA LEU A 309 8.06 -17.97 -25.85
C LEU A 309 8.63 -17.78 -27.26
N LYS A 310 8.48 -18.77 -28.16
CA LYS A 310 8.88 -18.66 -29.57
C LYS A 310 8.00 -17.69 -30.36
N HIS A 311 6.83 -17.35 -29.85
CA HIS A 311 5.81 -16.60 -30.60
C HIS A 311 5.56 -15.23 -29.95
N ARG A 312 6.39 -14.22 -30.21
CA ARG A 312 6.13 -12.88 -29.64
C ARG A 312 4.84 -12.26 -30.19
N PRO A 313 4.01 -11.60 -29.34
CA PRO A 313 2.85 -10.85 -29.80
C PRO A 313 3.23 -9.76 -30.80
N LYS A 314 2.36 -9.48 -31.78
CA LYS A 314 2.55 -8.38 -32.75
C LYS A 314 2.39 -6.98 -32.15
N ILE A 315 1.81 -6.88 -30.95
CA ILE A 315 1.64 -5.63 -30.22
C ILE A 315 2.95 -5.25 -29.53
N ARG A 316 3.24 -3.95 -29.47
CA ARG A 316 4.38 -3.44 -28.69
C ARG A 316 4.09 -3.57 -27.20
N LEU A 317 4.87 -4.40 -26.52
CA LEU A 317 4.82 -4.55 -25.06
C LEU A 317 5.69 -3.49 -24.39
N SER A 318 5.32 -3.08 -23.18
CA SER A 318 6.11 -2.17 -22.37
C SER A 318 5.94 -2.47 -20.87
N ARG A 319 6.95 -2.16 -20.08
CA ARG A 319 6.93 -2.30 -18.61
C ARG A 319 5.76 -1.54 -17.98
N THR A 320 5.40 -0.38 -18.53
CA THR A 320 4.33 0.48 -18.01
C THR A 320 2.96 0.11 -18.57
N GLY A 321 2.90 -0.66 -19.65
CA GLY A 321 1.67 -0.95 -20.40
C GLY A 321 1.02 0.26 -21.05
N LEU A 322 1.70 1.42 -21.07
CA LEU A 322 1.23 2.62 -21.77
C LEU A 322 1.69 2.57 -23.23
N LYS A 323 0.83 3.04 -24.14
CA LYS A 323 1.20 3.26 -25.55
C LYS A 323 2.10 4.50 -25.60
N ASN A 324 3.31 4.32 -26.11
CA ASN A 324 4.24 5.42 -26.38
C ASN A 324 3.87 6.14 -27.68
#